data_AF-A0A1X7T9N0-F1
#
_entry.id   AF-A0A1X7T9N0-F1
#
_cell.length_a   1.000
_cell.length_b   1.000
_cell.length_c   1.000
_cell.angle_alpha   90.00
_cell.angle_beta   90.00
_cell.angle_gamma   90.00
#
_symmetry.space_group_name_H-M   'P 1'
#
loop_
_entity.id
_entity.type
_entity.pdbx_description
1 polymer ?
#
loop_
_entity_poly.entity_id
_entity_poly.type
_entity_poly.pdbx_seq_one_letter_code
_entity_poly.pdbx_strand_id
1 'polypeptide(L)'
;MVEEATDEDILGFQSYTIQNMNSNLNKGSDIQQYKMTHVREDPLDNRQMHLDVMCFPTLFPTGRFGEYHPRPVNLNLAEYIKSRILSEDSRYRLCHSYLFYYLRIKQIKELKGGIFKLLNTVKGPSMTAAQFVDQVKTNGELLEKRLCTMMNTVRGSNQ
;
A
#
# COMPACT_ATOMS: atom_id res chain seq x y z
N MET A 1 -30.73 -40.89 39.66
CA MET A 1 -30.50 -41.45 38.31
C MET A 1 -30.12 -40.28 37.43
N VAL A 2 -28.96 -40.34 36.75
CA VAL A 2 -28.57 -39.32 35.77
C VAL A 2 -29.21 -39.76 34.46
N GLU A 3 -30.07 -38.94 33.87
CA GLU A 3 -30.63 -39.19 32.54
C GLU A 3 -29.54 -38.99 31.48
N GLU A 4 -29.44 -39.92 30.54
CA GLU A 4 -28.54 -39.79 29.40
C GLU A 4 -29.08 -38.73 28.42
N ALA A 5 -28.18 -37.88 27.91
CA ALA A 5 -28.52 -36.84 26.96
C ALA A 5 -29.03 -37.46 25.65
N THR A 6 -30.08 -36.88 25.08
CA THR A 6 -30.63 -37.31 23.79
C THR A 6 -29.81 -36.74 22.63
N ASP A 7 -29.92 -37.34 21.44
CA ASP A 7 -29.21 -36.88 20.24
C ASP A 7 -29.56 -35.42 19.87
N GLU A 8 -30.77 -34.98 20.20
CA GLU A 8 -31.22 -33.59 20.01
C GLU A 8 -30.49 -32.62 20.95
N ASP A 9 -30.27 -33.02 22.21
CA ASP A 9 -29.49 -32.23 23.16
C ASP A 9 -28.04 -32.08 22.67
N ILE A 10 -27.44 -33.17 22.19
CA ILE A 10 -26.06 -33.19 21.66
C ILE A 10 -25.92 -32.25 20.45
N LEU A 11 -26.88 -32.25 19.54
CA LEU A 11 -26.93 -31.34 18.39
C LEU A 11 -27.07 -29.87 18.84
N GLY A 12 -27.91 -29.61 19.84
CA GLY A 12 -28.04 -28.30 20.47
C GLY A 12 -26.71 -27.80 21.02
N PHE A 13 -25.98 -28.64 21.77
CA PHE A 13 -24.67 -28.30 22.31
C PHE A 13 -23.60 -28.07 21.23
N GLN A 14 -23.63 -28.82 20.12
CA GLN A 14 -22.69 -28.64 19.02
C GLN A 14 -22.76 -27.23 18.40
N SER A 15 -23.94 -26.60 18.39
CA SER A 15 -24.12 -25.24 17.84
C SER A 15 -23.40 -24.15 18.65
N TYR A 16 -23.11 -24.41 19.93
CA TYR A 16 -22.38 -23.50 20.81
C TYR A 16 -20.87 -23.78 20.88
N THR A 17 -20.40 -24.79 20.16
CA THR A 17 -18.98 -25.18 20.12
C THR A 17 -18.33 -24.75 18.82
N ILE A 18 -17.14 -24.15 18.91
CA ILE A 18 -16.34 -23.75 17.74
C ILE A 18 -15.84 -24.99 16.96
N GLN A 19 -15.73 -26.14 17.65
CA GLN A 19 -15.27 -27.40 17.06
C GLN A 19 -16.32 -28.48 17.28
N ASN A 20 -16.61 -29.25 16.23
CA ASN A 20 -17.60 -30.32 16.28
C ASN A 20 -17.11 -31.45 17.20
N MET A 21 -17.94 -31.85 18.18
CA MET A 21 -17.58 -32.88 19.17
C MET A 21 -17.25 -34.25 18.57
N ASN A 22 -17.79 -34.57 17.39
CA ASN A 22 -17.54 -35.82 16.66
C ASN A 22 -16.42 -35.71 15.63
N SER A 23 -15.79 -34.54 15.48
CA SER A 23 -14.66 -34.39 14.57
C SER A 23 -13.43 -35.10 15.15
N ASN A 24 -12.86 -36.02 14.39
CA ASN A 24 -11.56 -36.59 14.73
C ASN A 24 -10.52 -35.47 14.69
N LEU A 25 -10.12 -34.97 15.86
CA LEU A 25 -9.05 -34.00 16.00
C LEU A 25 -7.79 -34.58 15.35
N ASN A 26 -7.25 -33.88 14.35
CA ASN A 26 -6.02 -34.28 13.68
C ASN A 26 -4.88 -34.24 14.71
N LYS A 27 -4.44 -35.39 15.26
CA LYS A 27 -3.41 -35.48 16.31
C LYS A 27 -1.99 -35.08 15.86
N GLY A 28 -1.87 -34.31 14.79
CA GLY A 28 -0.61 -33.70 14.36
C GLY A 28 -0.10 -32.69 15.38
N SER A 29 1.15 -32.27 15.21
CA SER A 29 1.75 -31.20 16.02
C SER A 29 0.89 -29.94 16.00
N ASP A 30 0.65 -29.32 17.16
CA ASP A 30 -0.10 -28.06 17.31
C ASP A 30 0.34 -27.00 16.29
N ILE A 31 1.64 -26.96 15.98
CA ILE A 31 2.24 -26.03 15.01
C ILE A 31 1.66 -26.22 13.61
N GLN A 32 1.35 -27.46 13.21
CA GLN A 32 0.75 -27.76 11.91
C GLN A 32 -0.75 -27.45 11.88
N GLN A 33 -1.45 -27.64 13.00
CA GLN A 33 -2.88 -27.34 13.11
C GLN A 33 -3.16 -25.84 13.05
N TYR A 34 -2.33 -25.03 13.70
CA TYR A 34 -2.47 -23.56 13.74
C TYR A 34 -1.66 -22.83 12.64
N LYS A 35 -1.03 -23.56 11.72
CA LYS A 35 -0.29 -22.93 10.63
C LYS A 35 -1.27 -22.26 9.67
N MET A 36 -1.25 -20.93 9.66
CA MET A 36 -1.94 -20.15 8.61
C MET A 36 -1.51 -20.64 7.24
N THR A 37 -2.48 -20.83 6.34
CA THR A 37 -2.21 -21.18 4.94
C THR A 37 -1.28 -20.12 4.35
N HIS A 38 -0.08 -20.53 3.96
CA HIS A 38 0.84 -19.65 3.28
C HIS A 38 0.26 -19.29 1.92
N VAL A 39 -0.18 -18.04 1.76
CA VAL A 39 -0.60 -17.52 0.46
C VAL A 39 0.66 -17.44 -0.42
N ARG A 40 0.78 -18.34 -1.39
CA ARG A 40 1.86 -18.34 -2.39
C ARG A 40 1.39 -17.52 -3.60
N GLU A 41 1.23 -16.22 -3.40
CA GLU A 41 0.98 -15.31 -4.51
C GLU A 41 2.26 -14.54 -4.84
N ASP A 42 2.48 -14.31 -6.13
CA ASP A 42 3.59 -13.49 -6.57
C ASP A 42 3.38 -12.06 -6.07
N PRO A 43 4.43 -11.41 -5.55
CA PRO A 43 4.31 -10.03 -5.08
C PRO A 43 3.91 -9.11 -6.24
N LEU A 44 2.91 -8.26 -5.99
CA LEU A 44 2.45 -7.26 -6.95
C LEU A 44 3.57 -6.28 -7.30
N ASP A 45 3.81 -6.09 -8.60
CA ASP A 45 4.77 -5.09 -9.06
C ASP A 45 4.15 -3.68 -8.93
N ASN A 46 4.81 -2.84 -8.13
CA ASN A 46 4.47 -1.44 -7.90
C ASN A 46 4.47 -0.56 -9.16
N ARG A 47 4.97 -1.06 -10.28
CA ARG A 47 5.06 -0.36 -11.57
C ARG A 47 3.92 -0.70 -12.52
N GLN A 48 3.03 -1.61 -12.13
CA GLN A 48 1.88 -1.99 -12.95
C GLN A 48 0.94 -0.79 -13.19
N MET A 49 0.38 -0.72 -14.40
CA MET A 49 -0.45 0.40 -14.83
C MET A 49 -1.77 0.48 -14.04
N HIS A 50 -2.42 -0.65 -13.77
CA HIS A 50 -3.72 -0.70 -13.09
C HIS A 50 -3.60 -1.10 -11.61
N LEU A 51 -2.54 -0.64 -10.95
CA LEU A 51 -2.23 -1.00 -9.57
C LEU A 51 -3.33 -0.58 -8.58
N ASP A 52 -3.99 0.55 -8.81
CA ASP A 52 -5.10 1.03 -8.00
C ASP A 52 -6.29 0.07 -8.01
N VAL A 53 -6.59 -0.52 -9.16
CA VAL A 53 -7.67 -1.50 -9.29
C VAL A 53 -7.30 -2.82 -8.60
N MET A 54 -6.05 -3.27 -8.75
CA MET A 54 -5.58 -4.55 -8.21
C MET A 54 -5.43 -4.53 -6.69
N CYS A 55 -4.93 -3.44 -6.12
CA CYS A 55 -4.72 -3.33 -4.67
C CYS A 55 -6.02 -3.07 -3.88
N PHE A 56 -7.09 -2.60 -4.54
CA PHE A 56 -8.34 -2.20 -3.89
C PHE A 56 -9.57 -2.89 -4.50
N PRO A 57 -9.64 -4.24 -4.46
CA PRO A 57 -10.76 -4.99 -5.06
C PRO A 57 -12.12 -4.66 -4.41
N THR A 58 -12.13 -4.22 -3.15
CA THR A 58 -13.35 -3.77 -2.47
C THR A 58 -13.88 -2.44 -3.02
N LEU A 59 -13.00 -1.56 -3.50
CA LEU A 59 -13.38 -0.31 -4.16
C LEU A 59 -13.67 -0.51 -5.65
N PHE A 60 -12.95 -1.45 -6.29
CA PHE A 60 -13.06 -1.76 -7.72
C PHE A 60 -13.45 -3.24 -7.95
N PRO A 61 -14.67 -3.66 -7.58
CA PRO A 61 -15.06 -5.07 -7.65
C PRO A 61 -15.10 -5.62 -9.08
N THR A 62 -15.31 -4.75 -10.08
CA THR A 62 -15.34 -5.12 -11.49
C THR A 62 -13.97 -5.04 -12.18
N GLY A 63 -12.93 -4.61 -11.46
CA GLY A 63 -11.62 -4.39 -12.06
C GLY A 63 -11.56 -3.21 -13.05
N ARG A 64 -12.55 -2.29 -13.03
CA ARG A 64 -12.70 -1.21 -14.02
C ARG A 64 -12.70 0.17 -13.37
N PHE A 65 -12.58 1.19 -14.20
CA PHE A 65 -12.65 2.62 -13.82
C PHE A 65 -11.51 3.14 -12.91
N GLY A 66 -10.37 2.44 -12.88
CA GLY A 66 -9.13 2.93 -12.28
C GLY A 66 -8.53 4.14 -13.01
N GLU A 67 -7.33 4.56 -12.60
CA GLU A 67 -6.61 5.74 -13.09
C GLU A 67 -6.51 5.81 -14.62
N TYR A 68 -6.06 4.73 -15.24
CA TYR A 68 -5.79 4.64 -16.69
C TYR A 68 -6.98 4.11 -17.51
N HIS A 69 -8.18 4.05 -16.91
CA HIS A 69 -9.36 3.60 -17.65
C HIS A 69 -9.73 4.61 -18.74
N PRO A 70 -10.01 4.18 -19.99
CA PRO A 70 -10.40 5.07 -21.08
C PRO A 70 -11.69 5.81 -20.72
N ARG A 71 -11.70 7.12 -20.92
CA ARG A 71 -12.83 8.01 -20.62
C ARG A 71 -13.08 8.96 -21.79
N PRO A 72 -14.33 9.41 -21.99
CA PRO A 72 -14.66 10.36 -23.06
C PRO A 72 -13.97 11.72 -22.86
N VAL A 73 -13.73 12.09 -21.59
CA VAL A 73 -12.95 13.26 -21.21
C VAL A 73 -11.62 12.79 -20.66
N ASN A 74 -10.52 13.35 -21.19
CA ASN A 74 -9.18 13.07 -20.68
C ASN A 74 -8.99 13.80 -19.35
N LEU A 75 -8.96 13.05 -18.25
CA LEU A 75 -8.73 13.58 -16.92
C LEU A 75 -7.26 13.47 -16.56
N ASN A 76 -6.67 14.56 -16.08
CA ASN A 76 -5.38 14.51 -15.42
C ASN A 76 -5.49 13.70 -14.12
N LEU A 77 -4.37 13.13 -13.65
CA LEU A 77 -4.30 12.36 -12.40
C LEU A 77 -4.89 13.12 -11.20
N ALA A 78 -4.57 14.41 -11.08
CA ALA A 78 -5.10 15.24 -10.00
C ALA A 78 -6.62 15.41 -10.09
N GLU A 79 -7.18 15.53 -11.29
CA GLU A 79 -8.62 15.65 -11.53
C GLU A 79 -9.32 14.31 -11.26
N TYR A 80 -8.71 13.20 -11.67
CA TYR A 80 -9.18 11.86 -11.35
C TYR A 80 -9.24 11.63 -9.84
N ILE A 81 -8.15 11.91 -9.12
CA ILE A 81 -8.09 11.76 -7.65
C ILE A 81 -9.13 12.64 -6.97
N LYS A 82 -9.23 13.92 -7.36
CA LYS A 82 -10.26 14.84 -6.84
C LYS A 82 -11.65 14.31 -7.11
N SER A 83 -11.93 13.81 -8.31
CA SER A 83 -13.25 13.26 -8.64
C SER A 83 -13.62 12.11 -7.72
N ARG A 84 -12.68 11.21 -7.40
CA ARG A 84 -12.91 10.05 -6.50
C ARG A 84 -13.08 10.47 -5.05
N ILE A 85 -12.25 11.37 -4.56
CA ILE A 85 -12.31 11.83 -3.16
C ILE A 85 -13.52 12.74 -2.95
N LEU A 86 -13.90 13.57 -3.92
CA LEU A 86 -15.03 14.50 -3.81
C LEU A 86 -16.35 13.93 -4.37
N SER A 87 -16.36 12.66 -4.81
CA SER A 87 -17.58 11.97 -5.24
C SER A 87 -18.63 11.95 -4.14
N GLU A 88 -19.91 11.91 -4.48
CA GLU A 88 -20.97 11.67 -3.49
C GLU A 88 -20.71 10.38 -2.70
N ASP A 89 -20.28 9.34 -3.41
CA ASP A 89 -19.86 8.06 -2.84
C ASP A 89 -18.69 8.21 -1.85
N SER A 90 -18.99 7.92 -0.58
CA SER A 90 -18.04 8.06 0.53
C SER A 90 -17.02 6.93 0.60
N ARG A 91 -17.22 5.80 -0.11
CA ARG A 91 -16.35 4.60 0.00
C ARG A 91 -14.88 4.94 -0.25
N TYR A 92 -14.61 5.76 -1.26
CA TYR A 92 -13.25 6.18 -1.62
C TYR A 92 -12.62 7.11 -0.58
N ARG A 93 -13.41 7.95 0.11
CA ARG A 93 -12.92 8.82 1.20
C ARG A 93 -12.67 8.07 2.50
N LEU A 94 -13.50 7.07 2.79
CA LEU A 94 -13.43 6.32 4.04
C LEU A 94 -12.36 5.22 4.02
N CYS A 95 -11.89 4.82 2.83
CA CYS A 95 -10.81 3.86 2.70
C CYS A 95 -9.45 4.52 2.96
N HIS A 96 -8.98 4.43 4.21
CA HIS A 96 -7.67 4.97 4.64
C HIS A 96 -6.51 4.45 3.77
N SER A 97 -6.49 3.16 3.47
CA SER A 97 -5.43 2.55 2.64
C SER A 97 -5.37 3.16 1.24
N TYR A 98 -6.51 3.52 0.66
CA TYR A 98 -6.61 4.17 -0.64
C TYR A 98 -6.15 5.63 -0.61
N LEU A 99 -6.44 6.37 0.48
CA LEU A 99 -5.91 7.71 0.68
C LEU A 99 -4.38 7.70 0.82
N PHE A 100 -3.83 6.76 1.60
CA PHE A 100 -2.38 6.60 1.73
C PHE A 100 -1.70 6.19 0.42
N TYR A 101 -2.38 5.41 -0.42
CA TYR A 101 -1.91 5.10 -1.76
C TYR A 101 -1.72 6.37 -2.61
N TYR A 102 -2.69 7.29 -2.61
CA TYR A 102 -2.53 8.56 -3.31
C TYR A 102 -1.49 9.48 -2.68
N LEU A 103 -1.38 9.50 -1.36
CA LEU A 103 -0.33 10.23 -0.66
C LEU A 103 1.06 9.74 -1.10
N ARG A 104 1.25 8.41 -1.18
CA ARG A 104 2.48 7.80 -1.68
C ARG A 104 2.77 8.24 -3.12
N ILE A 105 1.78 8.23 -4.02
CA ILE A 105 1.97 8.68 -5.41
C ILE A 105 2.48 10.12 -5.45
N LYS A 106 1.84 11.02 -4.66
CA LYS A 106 2.26 12.41 -4.54
C LYS A 106 3.70 12.53 -4.04
N GLN A 107 4.04 11.85 -2.94
CA GLN A 107 5.38 11.87 -2.35
C GLN A 107 6.45 11.35 -3.32
N ILE A 108 6.18 10.26 -4.05
CA ILE A 108 7.11 9.72 -5.05
C ILE A 108 7.32 10.74 -6.18
N LYS A 109 6.26 11.43 -6.62
CA LYS A 109 6.37 12.47 -7.66
C LYS A 109 7.23 13.65 -7.19
N GLU A 110 7.01 14.13 -5.96
CA GLU A 110 7.78 15.21 -5.35
C GLU A 110 9.25 14.81 -5.16
N LEU A 111 9.50 13.60 -4.66
CA LEU A 111 10.85 13.06 -4.50
C LEU A 111 11.59 12.97 -5.84
N LYS A 112 10.95 12.43 -6.87
CA LYS A 112 11.52 12.38 -8.23
C LYS A 112 11.87 13.77 -8.75
N GLY A 113 10.99 14.75 -8.55
CA GLY A 113 11.23 16.14 -8.92
C GLY A 113 12.40 16.77 -8.16
N GLY A 114 12.47 16.53 -6.85
CA GLY A 114 13.57 16.98 -5.98
C GLY A 114 14.92 16.39 -6.38
N ILE A 115 14.98 15.08 -6.61
CA ILE A 115 16.18 14.39 -7.11
C ILE A 115 16.59 14.96 -8.46
N PHE A 116 15.66 15.10 -9.41
CA PHE A 116 15.96 15.65 -10.72
C PHE A 116 16.52 17.07 -10.65
N LYS A 117 15.93 17.94 -9.81
CA LYS A 117 16.43 19.30 -9.58
C LYS A 117 17.83 19.28 -8.97
N LEU A 118 18.06 18.43 -7.96
CA LEU A 118 19.36 18.27 -7.33
C LEU A 118 20.43 17.85 -8.35
N LEU A 119 20.16 16.79 -9.12
CA LEU A 119 21.09 16.28 -10.13
C LEU A 119 21.40 17.31 -11.23
N ASN A 120 20.40 18.06 -11.70
CA ASN A 120 20.64 19.09 -12.72
C ASN A 120 21.33 20.35 -12.16
N THR A 121 21.16 20.66 -10.87
CA THR A 121 21.90 21.76 -10.21
C THR A 121 23.37 21.38 -9.98
N VAL A 122 23.70 20.08 -9.96
CA VAL A 122 25.07 19.55 -9.85
C VAL A 122 25.74 19.39 -11.23
N LYS A 123 25.11 19.82 -12.33
CA LYS A 123 25.79 20.04 -13.62
C LYS A 123 26.76 21.23 -13.54
N GLY A 124 27.80 21.08 -12.73
CA GLY A 124 29.02 21.87 -12.79
C GLY A 124 29.93 21.36 -13.91
N PRO A 125 31.15 21.92 -14.03
CA PRO A 125 32.14 21.41 -14.96
C PRO A 125 32.38 19.90 -14.78
N SER A 126 32.73 19.22 -15.87
CA SER A 126 33.07 17.79 -15.86
C SER A 126 34.00 17.46 -14.70
N MET A 127 33.55 16.62 -13.77
CA MET A 127 34.31 16.22 -12.59
C MET A 127 34.45 14.69 -12.57
N THR A 128 35.60 14.22 -12.12
CA THR A 128 35.86 12.79 -11.94
C THR A 128 35.13 12.25 -10.71
N ALA A 129 34.82 10.95 -10.69
CA ALA A 129 34.16 10.33 -9.53
C ALA A 129 34.92 10.57 -8.21
N ALA A 130 36.26 10.62 -8.24
CA ALA A 130 37.09 10.93 -7.08
C ALA A 130 36.86 12.35 -6.56
N GLN A 131 36.84 13.35 -7.45
CA GLN A 131 36.53 14.74 -7.10
C GLN A 131 35.11 14.91 -6.54
N PHE A 132 34.15 14.13 -7.04
CA PHE A 132 32.79 14.13 -6.51
C PHE A 132 32.75 13.55 -5.09
N VAL A 133 33.43 12.43 -4.84
CA VAL A 133 33.53 11.83 -3.49
C VAL A 133 34.18 12.80 -2.52
N ASP A 134 35.25 13.48 -2.93
CA ASP A 134 35.91 14.50 -2.10
C ASP A 134 34.99 15.69 -1.85
N GLN A 135 34.22 16.15 -2.84
CA GLN A 135 33.19 17.18 -2.66
C GLN A 135 32.05 16.71 -1.75
N VAL A 136 31.61 15.47 -1.80
CA VAL A 136 30.57 14.97 -0.88
C VAL A 136 31.11 14.94 0.56
N LYS A 137 32.40 14.61 0.73
CA LYS A 137 33.07 14.61 2.03
C LYS A 137 33.36 16.02 2.57
N THR A 138 33.72 16.98 1.71
CA THR A 138 34.06 18.37 2.11
C THR A 138 32.88 19.34 2.05
N ASN A 139 32.02 19.26 1.05
CA ASN A 139 30.77 20.03 0.89
C ASN A 139 29.53 19.30 1.43
N GLY A 140 29.71 18.40 2.41
CA GLY A 140 28.62 17.64 3.03
C GLY A 140 27.47 18.53 3.48
N GLU A 141 27.77 19.69 4.07
CA GLU A 141 26.75 20.64 4.54
C GLU A 141 25.86 21.21 3.44
N LEU A 142 26.39 21.51 2.24
CA LEU A 142 25.58 22.09 1.16
C LEU A 142 24.66 21.03 0.56
N LEU A 143 25.17 19.80 0.38
CA LEU A 143 24.38 18.67 -0.07
C LEU A 143 23.30 18.33 0.96
N GLU A 144 23.66 18.26 2.24
CA GLU A 144 22.76 18.02 3.35
C GLU A 144 21.66 19.08 3.43
N LYS A 145 22.00 20.38 3.33
CA LYS A 145 21.00 21.47 3.27
C LYS A 145 20.02 21.30 2.11
N ARG A 146 20.51 20.90 0.92
CA ARG A 146 19.65 20.63 -0.25
C ARG A 146 18.76 19.41 -0.05
N LEU A 147 19.28 18.34 0.56
CA LEU A 147 18.52 17.15 0.92
C LEU A 147 17.44 17.46 1.97
N CYS A 148 17.77 18.24 3.00
CA CYS A 148 16.82 18.72 4.01
C CYS A 148 15.71 19.56 3.39
N THR A 149 16.05 20.46 2.46
CA THR A 149 15.07 21.27 1.73
C THR A 149 14.12 20.38 0.91
N MET A 150 14.66 19.40 0.18
CA MET A 150 13.85 18.43 -0.57
C MET A 150 12.92 17.62 0.36
N MET A 151 13.43 17.16 1.50
CA MET A 151 12.64 16.43 2.49
C MET A 151 11.54 17.30 3.13
N ASN A 152 11.83 18.58 3.38
CA ASN A 152 10.83 19.53 3.88
C ASN A 152 9.70 19.76 2.86
N THR A 153 10.01 19.78 1.56
CA THR A 153 9.00 19.83 0.50
C THR A 153 8.11 18.58 0.51
N VAL A 154 8.70 17.39 0.58
CA VAL A 154 7.94 16.11 0.63
C VAL A 154 7.07 16.00 1.88
N ARG A 155 7.54 16.53 3.01
CA ARG A 155 6.80 16.58 4.28
C ARG A 155 5.74 17.68 4.33
N GLY A 156 5.72 18.60 3.37
CA GLY A 156 4.81 19.76 3.38
C GLY A 156 5.17 20.81 4.44
N SER A 157 6.38 20.78 4.98
CA SER A 157 6.84 21.66 6.07
C SER A 157 7.25 23.06 5.62
N ASN A 158 7.16 23.34 4.31
CA ASN A 158 7.44 24.65 3.71
C ASN A 158 6.13 25.42 3.39
N GLN A 159 5.02 25.12 4.07
CA GLN A 159 3.75 25.85 3.95
C GLN A 159 3.70 27.07 4.87
#